data_AF-A0A8B6J2B6-F1
#
_entry.id   AF-A0A8B6J2B6-F1
#
_cell.length_a   1.000
_cell.length_b   1.000
_cell.length_c   1.000
_cell.angle_alpha   90.00
_cell.angle_beta   90.00
_cell.angle_gamma   90.00
#
_symmetry.space_group_name_H-M   'P 1'
#
loop_
_entity.id
_entity.type
_entity.pdbx_description
1 polymer ?
#
loop_
_entity_poly.entity_id
_entity_poly.type
_entity_poly.pdbx_seq_one_letter_code
_entity_poly.pdbx_strand_id
1 'polypeptide(L)'
;MGSVERTLKMTLATIVAILIAYQLHLDYAMSAGIIALLSVLDTRKSSLVIARNRLLSFFLAFGIAMMCFSLFGFTTVGFMCYLLIIIPLLYHFQIEAGLVPITVLVTHLIAKKSIALPILSNEFMLFFVGTSVALLFNAYMGPQDQQIRYYHQKVESDLKGILYRFESFLLEGKGQNEGLLIKNLDKILDEALKLVYRERHNQLFQQTNYQVHYFEMRRQQNRLLGQMAINVNTLMRQSKESILLSHLFHETACQLSEQNPALTLIDDIEQLLETFRHGDLPQTREEFERRAVLFQLLQDLERFILLKVEFYQDYQND
;
A
#
# COMPACT_ATOMS: atom_id res chain seq x y z
N MET A 1 0.20 5.30 8.13
CA MET A 1 0.48 5.26 9.57
C MET A 1 -0.84 5.17 10.34
N GLY A 2 -0.89 4.45 11.46
CA GLY A 2 -2.01 4.60 12.39
C GLY A 2 -2.01 6.02 13.00
N SER A 3 -3.18 6.57 13.35
CA SER A 3 -3.28 7.93 13.91
C SER A 3 -2.40 8.13 15.16
N VAL A 4 -2.30 7.11 16.01
CA VAL A 4 -1.46 7.13 17.23
C VAL A 4 0.04 7.13 16.91
N GLU A 5 0.48 6.28 15.98
CA GLU A 5 1.89 6.20 15.56
C GLU A 5 2.36 7.53 14.95
N ARG A 6 1.49 8.17 14.16
CA ARG A 6 1.75 9.49 13.57
C ARG A 6 1.92 10.56 14.63
N THR A 7 0.98 10.65 15.57
CA THR A 7 1.07 11.63 16.66
C THR A 7 2.35 11.43 17.47
N LEU A 8 2.70 10.19 17.83
CA LEU A 8 3.91 9.90 18.58
C LEU A 8 5.18 10.33 17.83
N LYS A 9 5.30 9.99 16.53
CA LYS A 9 6.46 10.38 15.71
C LYS A 9 6.58 11.89 15.59
N MET A 10 5.47 12.59 15.32
CA MET A 10 5.44 14.05 15.21
C MET A 10 5.88 14.71 16.52
N THR A 11 5.36 14.26 17.66
CA THR A 11 5.73 14.79 18.97
C THR A 11 7.20 14.53 19.29
N LEU A 12 7.70 13.31 19.10
CA LEU A 12 9.09 12.97 19.37
C LEU A 12 10.06 13.73 18.46
N ALA A 13 9.81 13.79 17.15
CA ALA A 13 10.65 14.54 16.22
C ALA A 13 10.73 16.03 16.59
N THR A 14 9.60 16.61 17.00
CA THR A 14 9.53 18.01 17.47
C THR A 14 10.41 18.22 18.70
N ILE A 15 10.23 17.40 19.73
CA ILE A 15 10.98 17.51 20.99
C ILE A 15 12.48 17.32 20.74
N VAL A 16 12.85 16.29 19.97
CA VAL A 16 14.26 16.00 19.64
C VAL A 16 14.90 17.16 18.87
N ALA A 17 14.21 17.73 17.88
CA ALA A 17 14.72 18.88 17.13
C ALA A 17 14.95 20.11 18.03
N ILE A 18 14.03 20.38 18.96
CA ILE A 18 14.17 21.47 19.94
C ILE A 18 15.38 21.23 20.85
N LEU A 19 15.53 20.01 21.38
CA LEU A 19 16.65 19.66 22.27
C LEU A 19 18.00 19.80 21.56
N ILE A 20 18.09 19.34 20.31
CA ILE A 20 19.30 19.49 19.49
C ILE A 20 19.60 20.98 19.24
N ALA A 21 18.60 21.78 18.89
CA ALA A 21 18.78 23.22 18.67
C ALA A 21 19.25 23.95 19.94
N TYR A 22 18.74 23.57 21.13
CA TYR A 22 19.22 24.11 22.41
C TYR A 22 20.67 23.72 22.70
N GLN A 23 21.06 22.46 22.45
CA GLN A 23 22.43 21.99 22.65
C GLN A 23 23.42 22.70 21.72
N LEU A 24 22.99 23.06 20.51
CA LEU A 24 23.76 23.85 19.56
C LEU A 24 23.74 25.36 19.85
N HIS A 25 23.07 25.79 20.92
CA HIS A 25 22.91 27.19 21.32
C HIS A 25 22.30 28.08 20.22
N LEU A 26 21.37 27.54 19.42
CA LEU A 26 20.67 28.29 18.38
C LEU A 26 19.61 29.21 18.99
N ASP A 27 19.54 30.44 18.48
CA ASP A 27 18.43 31.34 18.79
C ASP A 27 17.12 30.78 18.22
N TYR A 28 15.99 31.01 18.89
CA TYR A 28 14.67 30.54 18.45
C TYR A 28 14.56 29.01 18.25
N ALA A 29 15.17 28.22 19.14
CA ALA A 29 15.15 26.74 19.09
C ALA A 29 13.77 26.10 18.89
N MET A 30 12.69 26.73 19.38
CA MET A 30 11.31 26.28 19.14
C MET A 30 10.95 26.20 17.65
N SER A 31 11.53 27.06 16.81
CA SER A 31 11.31 27.07 15.37
C SER A 31 11.86 25.81 14.70
N ALA A 32 12.97 25.24 15.18
CA ALA A 32 13.45 23.94 14.70
C ALA A 32 12.43 22.81 14.99
N GLY A 33 11.75 22.89 16.14
CA GLY A 33 10.63 22.01 16.49
C GLY A 33 9.45 22.14 15.53
N ILE A 34 8.98 23.36 15.26
CA ILE A 34 7.89 23.61 14.32
C ILE A 34 8.25 23.11 12.91
N ILE A 35 9.50 23.32 12.47
CA ILE A 35 9.98 22.81 11.20
C ILE A 35 9.94 21.28 11.19
N ALA A 36 10.43 20.60 12.24
CA ALA A 36 10.35 19.16 12.34
C ALA A 36 8.90 18.67 12.31
N LEU A 37 8.01 19.30 13.10
CA LEU A 37 6.58 18.98 13.15
C LEU A 37 5.93 19.03 11.76
N LEU A 38 6.18 20.11 11.01
CA LEU A 38 5.66 20.30 9.66
C LEU A 38 6.41 19.47 8.59
N SER A 39 7.52 18.80 8.94
CA SER A 39 8.34 17.98 8.05
C SER A 39 8.11 16.47 8.24
N VAL A 40 7.49 16.05 9.34
CA VAL A 40 7.09 14.65 9.56
C VAL A 40 5.87 14.36 8.69
N LEU A 41 6.03 13.45 7.72
CA LEU A 41 5.03 13.14 6.70
C LEU A 41 4.78 11.64 6.65
N ASP A 42 3.70 11.25 5.96
CA ASP A 42 3.25 9.86 5.96
C ASP A 42 4.15 8.88 5.18
N THR A 43 5.00 9.37 4.26
CA THR A 43 5.86 8.52 3.41
C THR A 43 7.30 9.01 3.31
N ARG A 44 8.27 8.08 3.23
CA ARG A 44 9.70 8.38 3.08
C ARG A 44 9.99 9.16 1.78
N LYS A 45 9.41 8.71 0.66
CA LYS A 45 9.59 9.34 -0.65
C LYS A 45 9.05 10.77 -0.67
N SER A 46 7.85 10.99 -0.12
CA SER A 46 7.27 12.34 -0.01
C SER A 46 8.14 13.23 0.88
N SER A 47 8.64 12.69 2.00
CA SER A 47 9.54 13.40 2.92
C SER A 47 10.82 13.89 2.23
N LEU A 48 11.45 13.04 1.41
CA LEU A 48 12.67 13.42 0.70
C LEU A 48 12.41 14.48 -0.38
N VAL A 49 11.33 14.31 -1.17
CA VAL A 49 10.94 15.28 -2.20
C VAL A 49 10.62 16.64 -1.57
N ILE A 50 9.87 16.64 -0.47
CA ILE A 50 9.51 17.88 0.23
C ILE A 50 10.72 18.50 0.91
N ALA A 51 11.62 17.73 1.52
CA ALA A 51 12.85 18.27 2.09
C ALA A 51 13.72 18.96 1.01
N ARG A 52 13.84 18.34 -0.17
CA ARG A 52 14.52 18.96 -1.32
C ARG A 52 13.83 20.25 -1.75
N ASN A 53 12.51 20.22 -1.94
CA ASN A 53 11.76 21.41 -2.35
C ASN A 53 11.91 22.53 -1.31
N ARG A 54 11.87 22.21 -0.02
CA ARG A 54 12.09 23.16 1.07
C ARG A 54 13.50 23.75 1.07
N LEU A 55 14.52 22.96 0.77
CA LEU A 55 15.89 23.47 0.65
C LEU A 55 16.01 24.49 -0.50
N LEU A 56 15.40 24.21 -1.65
CA LEU A 56 15.36 25.15 -2.78
C LEU A 56 14.59 26.44 -2.41
N SER A 57 13.42 26.29 -1.78
CA SER A 57 12.62 27.41 -1.30
C SER A 57 13.36 28.24 -0.26
N PHE A 58 14.19 27.62 0.58
CA PHE A 58 14.95 28.32 1.62
C PHE A 58 15.91 29.32 0.99
N PHE A 59 16.73 28.86 0.04
CA PHE A 59 17.68 29.75 -0.63
C PHE A 59 16.98 30.85 -1.43
N LEU A 60 15.90 30.52 -2.15
CA LEU A 60 15.14 31.50 -2.91
C LEU A 60 14.50 32.57 -2.01
N ALA A 61 13.83 32.14 -0.93
CA ALA A 61 13.17 33.04 0.01
C ALA A 61 14.14 33.92 0.77
N PHE A 62 15.25 33.37 1.26
CA PHE A 62 16.28 34.17 1.94
C PHE A 62 16.97 35.15 0.99
N GLY A 63 17.21 34.76 -0.27
CA GLY A 63 17.71 35.67 -1.30
C GLY A 63 16.79 36.89 -1.51
N ILE A 64 15.49 36.65 -1.66
CA ILE A 64 14.49 37.71 -1.82
C ILE A 64 14.33 38.54 -0.55
N ALA A 65 14.33 37.90 0.63
CA ALA A 65 14.24 38.59 1.91
C ALA A 65 15.40 39.56 2.13
N MET A 66 16.64 39.14 1.83
CA MET A 66 17.81 40.01 1.91
C MET A 66 17.68 41.22 0.98
N MET A 67 17.22 41.02 -0.26
CA MET A 67 16.98 42.11 -1.21
C MET A 67 15.92 43.08 -0.68
N CYS A 68 14.75 42.57 -0.28
CA CYS A 68 13.65 43.41 0.21
C CYS A 68 14.03 44.18 1.49
N PHE A 69 14.66 43.53 2.47
CA PHE A 69 15.03 44.21 3.72
C PHE A 69 16.19 45.19 3.56
N SER A 70 17.07 44.99 2.57
CA SER A 70 18.10 45.98 2.24
C SER A 70 17.51 47.25 1.62
N LEU A 71 16.44 47.13 0.83
CA LEU A 71 15.80 48.26 0.14
C LEU A 71 14.76 48.99 0.99
N PHE A 72 13.91 48.23 1.70
CA PHE A 72 12.75 48.75 2.44
C PHE A 72 12.91 48.70 3.96
N GLY A 73 14.06 48.21 4.44
CA GLY A 73 14.36 48.05 5.86
C GLY A 73 13.61 46.88 6.52
N PHE A 74 13.94 46.65 7.79
CA PHE A 74 13.34 45.61 8.64
C PHE A 74 11.99 46.06 9.22
N THR A 75 11.03 46.35 8.34
CA THR A 75 9.69 46.83 8.69
C THR A 75 8.61 45.91 8.13
N THR A 76 7.37 46.11 8.58
CA THR A 76 6.19 45.41 8.02
C THR A 76 6.05 45.66 6.51
N VAL A 77 6.47 46.83 6.01
CA VAL A 77 6.45 47.14 4.57
C VAL A 77 7.45 46.26 3.83
N GLY A 78 8.68 46.15 4.32
CA GLY A 78 9.68 45.24 3.73
C GLY A 78 9.23 43.78 3.72
N PHE A 79 8.52 43.34 4.76
CA PHE A 79 7.95 42.00 4.84
C PHE A 79 6.80 41.79 3.86
N MET A 80 5.91 42.79 3.69
CA MET A 80 4.86 42.76 2.67
C MET A 80 5.46 42.61 1.26
N CYS A 81 6.48 43.41 0.93
CA CYS A 81 7.18 43.31 -0.34
C CYS A 81 7.80 41.92 -0.54
N TYR A 82 8.45 41.37 0.48
CA TYR A 82 8.94 39.98 0.46
C TYR A 82 7.82 38.98 0.15
N LEU A 83 6.67 39.05 0.84
CA LEU A 83 5.56 38.12 0.63
C LEU A 83 4.96 38.21 -0.78
N LEU A 84 4.78 39.44 -1.29
CA LEU A 84 4.25 39.68 -2.64
C LEU A 84 5.13 39.08 -3.74
N ILE A 85 6.43 38.96 -3.50
CA ILE A 85 7.37 38.40 -4.47
C ILE A 85 7.52 36.88 -4.27
N ILE A 86 7.72 36.43 -3.02
CA ILE A 86 8.06 35.02 -2.76
C ILE A 86 6.88 34.09 -3.02
N ILE A 87 5.65 34.47 -2.66
CA ILE A 87 4.47 33.62 -2.82
C ILE A 87 4.27 33.21 -4.28
N PRO A 88 4.13 34.14 -5.26
CA PRO A 88 3.93 33.75 -6.65
C PRO A 88 5.12 32.95 -7.21
N LEU A 89 6.36 33.26 -6.80
CA LEU A 89 7.53 32.52 -7.25
C LEU A 89 7.52 31.07 -6.75
N LEU A 90 7.20 30.83 -5.47
CA LEU A 90 7.15 29.47 -4.94
C LEU A 90 6.07 28.61 -5.62
N TYR A 91 4.90 29.20 -5.92
CA TYR A 91 3.86 28.52 -6.69
C TYR A 91 4.27 28.27 -8.14
N HIS A 92 4.95 29.24 -8.78
CA HIS A 92 5.45 29.08 -10.14
C HIS A 92 6.45 27.92 -10.27
N PHE A 93 7.33 27.75 -9.27
CA PHE A 93 8.32 26.68 -9.23
C PHE A 93 7.83 25.37 -8.57
N GLN A 94 6.56 25.30 -8.12
CA GLN A 94 5.98 24.12 -7.43
C GLN A 94 6.77 23.67 -6.18
N ILE A 95 7.26 24.64 -5.42
CA ILE A 95 8.05 24.44 -4.18
C ILE A 95 7.42 25.18 -2.98
N GLU A 96 6.10 25.38 -3.02
CA GLU A 96 5.30 26.06 -2.01
C GLU A 96 5.31 25.37 -0.62
N ALA A 97 5.72 24.10 -0.56
CA ALA A 97 5.86 23.36 0.70
C ALA A 97 6.84 24.00 1.71
N GLY A 98 7.71 24.92 1.24
CA GLY A 98 8.61 25.71 2.07
C GLY A 98 8.03 27.03 2.59
N LEU A 99 6.93 27.52 2.02
CA LEU A 99 6.42 28.87 2.26
C LEU A 99 6.25 29.18 3.75
N VAL A 100 5.47 28.35 4.46
CA VAL A 100 5.15 28.57 5.87
C VAL A 100 6.39 28.49 6.78
N PRO A 101 7.14 27.36 6.84
CA PRO A 101 8.27 27.24 7.76
C PRO A 101 9.39 28.25 7.50
N ILE A 102 9.66 28.57 6.22
CA ILE A 102 10.73 29.51 5.88
C ILE A 102 10.31 30.95 6.17
N THR A 103 9.03 31.28 5.97
CA THR A 103 8.52 32.62 6.32
C THR A 103 8.65 32.88 7.81
N VAL A 104 8.45 31.87 8.68
CA VAL A 104 8.72 31.99 10.12
C VAL A 104 10.18 32.38 10.38
N LEU A 105 11.15 31.72 9.73
CA LEU A 105 12.57 32.06 9.87
C LEU A 105 12.88 33.48 9.37
N VAL A 106 12.26 33.90 8.27
CA VAL A 106 12.39 35.28 7.75
C VAL A 106 11.89 36.32 8.76
N THR A 107 10.89 35.99 9.59
CA THR A 107 10.46 36.93 10.66
C THR A 107 11.51 37.15 11.74
N HIS A 108 12.42 36.20 11.97
CA HIS A 108 13.54 36.39 12.89
C HIS A 108 14.51 37.48 12.40
N LEU A 109 14.68 37.63 11.09
CA LEU A 109 15.49 38.72 10.50
C LEU A 109 14.91 40.09 10.83
N ILE A 110 13.58 40.21 10.85
CA ILE A 110 12.88 41.43 11.27
C ILE A 110 13.09 41.66 12.76
N ALA A 111 12.92 40.62 13.59
CA ALA A 111 13.07 40.72 15.04
C ALA A 111 14.49 41.14 15.44
N LYS A 112 15.52 40.58 14.78
CA LYS A 112 16.93 40.91 15.00
C LYS A 112 17.40 42.15 14.23
N LYS A 113 16.59 42.68 13.31
CA LYS A 113 16.88 43.81 12.41
C LYS A 113 18.24 43.69 11.70
N SER A 114 18.58 42.49 11.24
CA SER A 114 19.89 42.25 10.64
C SER A 114 19.88 41.05 9.70
N ILE A 115 20.69 41.16 8.65
CA ILE A 115 21.00 40.10 7.67
C ILE A 115 22.46 39.67 7.75
N ALA A 116 23.12 39.90 8.90
CA ALA A 116 24.50 39.51 9.09
C ALA A 116 24.67 37.98 8.99
N LEU A 117 25.82 37.54 8.50
CA LEU A 117 26.13 36.12 8.29
C LEU A 117 25.86 35.22 9.52
N PRO A 118 26.16 35.63 10.77
CA PRO A 118 25.84 34.80 11.94
C PRO A 118 24.33 34.53 12.11
N ILE A 119 23.48 35.50 11.79
CA ILE A 119 22.01 35.34 11.88
C ILE A 119 21.53 34.42 10.76
N LEU A 120 22.00 34.62 9.53
CA LEU A 120 21.67 33.75 8.41
C LEU A 120 22.11 32.30 8.67
N SER A 121 23.29 32.12 9.27
CA SER A 121 23.78 30.80 9.69
C SER A 121 22.90 30.19 10.78
N ASN A 122 22.41 30.97 11.74
CA ASN A 122 21.46 30.49 12.75
C ASN A 122 20.18 29.96 12.10
N GLU A 123 19.58 30.73 11.19
CA GLU A 123 18.35 30.33 10.51
C GLU A 123 18.54 29.07 9.64
N PHE A 124 19.67 28.97 8.95
CA PHE A 124 20.01 27.77 8.19
C PHE A 124 20.16 26.56 9.11
N MET A 125 20.81 26.71 10.27
CA MET A 125 20.98 25.62 11.23
C MET A 125 19.65 25.17 11.85
N LEU A 126 18.74 26.10 12.18
CA LEU A 126 17.39 25.77 12.64
C LEU A 126 16.63 24.93 11.60
N PHE A 127 16.68 25.38 10.33
CA PHE A 127 16.08 24.67 9.22
C PHE A 127 16.68 23.27 9.03
N PHE A 128 18.02 23.19 9.07
CA PHE A 128 18.76 21.96 8.88
C PHE A 128 18.46 20.93 9.98
N VAL A 129 18.49 21.35 11.25
CA VAL A 129 18.15 20.49 12.40
C VAL A 129 16.72 19.98 12.28
N GLY A 130 15.74 20.88 12.10
CA GLY A 130 14.33 20.49 12.03
C GLY A 130 14.04 19.53 10.88
N THR A 131 14.57 19.82 9.69
CA THR A 131 14.38 18.98 8.50
C THR A 131 15.09 17.62 8.65
N SER A 132 16.33 17.61 9.15
CA SER A 132 17.11 16.37 9.30
C SER A 132 16.51 15.43 10.33
N VAL A 133 16.08 15.96 11.49
CA VAL A 133 15.41 15.15 12.52
C VAL A 133 14.12 14.55 11.98
N ALA A 134 13.29 15.32 11.28
CA ALA A 134 12.09 14.79 10.66
C ALA A 134 12.37 13.71 9.62
N LEU A 135 13.41 13.88 8.78
CA LEU A 135 13.84 12.86 7.83
C LEU A 135 14.28 11.56 8.52
N LEU A 136 15.05 11.65 9.62
CA LEU A 136 15.45 10.48 10.40
C LEU A 136 14.25 9.73 10.99
N PHE A 137 13.28 10.45 11.55
CA PHE A 137 12.06 9.85 12.09
C PHE A 137 11.17 9.24 10.99
N ASN A 138 11.10 9.84 9.81
CA ASN A 138 10.36 9.26 8.68
C ASN A 138 11.10 8.06 8.08
N ALA A 139 12.44 8.04 8.12
CA ALA A 139 13.24 6.89 7.72
C ALA A 139 13.05 5.68 8.67
N TYR A 140 12.73 5.91 9.94
CA TYR A 140 12.40 4.86 10.92
C TYR A 140 10.93 4.41 10.83
N MET A 141 10.52 3.97 9.64
CA MET A 141 9.23 3.29 9.44
C MET A 141 9.50 1.78 9.45
N GLY A 142 9.12 1.11 10.56
CA GLY A 142 9.40 -0.31 10.84
C GLY A 142 8.72 -1.30 9.88
N PRO A 143 8.97 -2.62 10.03
CA PRO A 143 8.86 -3.59 8.95
C PRO A 143 7.39 -3.95 8.69
N GLN A 144 6.77 -3.24 7.76
CA GLN A 144 5.46 -3.61 7.20
C GLN A 144 5.49 -5.02 6.56
N ASP A 145 6.68 -5.58 6.32
CA ASP A 145 6.90 -6.96 5.90
C ASP A 145 6.27 -8.01 6.82
N GLN A 146 6.24 -7.80 8.15
CA GLN A 146 5.62 -8.78 9.06
C GLN A 146 4.09 -8.82 8.87
N GLN A 147 3.46 -7.65 8.70
CA GLN A 147 2.02 -7.57 8.42
C GLN A 147 1.69 -8.12 7.04
N ILE A 148 2.51 -7.83 6.04
CA ILE A 148 2.36 -8.39 4.69
C ILE A 148 2.47 -9.92 4.71
N ARG A 149 3.48 -10.48 5.38
CA ARG A 149 3.61 -11.93 5.56
C ARG A 149 2.42 -12.56 6.28
N TYR A 150 1.87 -11.89 7.28
CA TYR A 150 0.64 -12.34 7.93
C TYR A 150 -0.54 -12.40 6.94
N TYR A 151 -0.73 -11.36 6.11
CA TYR A 151 -1.78 -11.37 5.08
C TYR A 151 -1.57 -12.46 4.03
N HIS A 152 -0.33 -12.74 3.62
CA HIS A 152 -0.02 -13.86 2.73
C HIS A 152 -0.53 -15.19 3.29
N GLN A 153 -0.11 -15.52 4.52
CA GLN A 153 -0.50 -16.76 5.19
C GLN A 153 -2.00 -16.83 5.41
N LYS A 154 -2.61 -15.72 5.82
CA LYS A 154 -4.04 -15.65 6.11
C LYS A 154 -4.89 -15.83 4.86
N VAL A 155 -4.57 -15.13 3.77
CA VAL A 155 -5.27 -15.25 2.47
C VAL A 155 -5.14 -16.66 1.91
N GLU A 156 -3.93 -17.25 1.94
CA GLU A 156 -3.73 -18.61 1.46
C GLU A 156 -4.54 -19.62 2.28
N SER A 157 -4.51 -19.52 3.62
CA SER A 157 -5.28 -20.38 4.50
C SER A 157 -6.79 -20.26 4.26
N ASP A 158 -7.31 -19.05 4.07
CA ASP A 158 -8.74 -18.82 3.87
C ASP A 158 -9.21 -19.32 2.49
N LEU A 159 -8.38 -19.17 1.44
CA LEU A 159 -8.64 -19.76 0.11
C LEU A 159 -8.70 -21.29 0.19
N LYS A 160 -7.72 -21.93 0.85
CA LYS A 160 -7.74 -23.38 1.08
C LYS A 160 -9.00 -23.82 1.82
N GLY A 161 -9.39 -23.08 2.85
CA GLY A 161 -10.61 -23.34 3.61
C GLY A 161 -11.88 -23.31 2.74
N ILE A 162 -11.96 -22.40 1.76
CA ILE A 162 -13.09 -22.34 0.82
C ILE A 162 -13.07 -23.54 -0.14
N LEU A 163 -11.90 -23.90 -0.68
CA LEU A 163 -11.75 -25.04 -1.59
C LEU A 163 -12.12 -26.38 -0.91
N TYR A 164 -11.62 -26.63 0.30
CA TYR A 164 -12.02 -27.82 1.09
C TYR A 164 -13.51 -27.85 1.42
N ARG A 165 -14.14 -26.67 1.58
CA ARG A 165 -15.58 -26.59 1.77
C ARG A 165 -16.36 -26.95 0.50
N PHE A 166 -15.86 -26.60 -0.68
CA PHE A 166 -16.43 -27.06 -1.95
C PHE A 166 -16.27 -28.55 -2.15
N GLU A 167 -15.11 -29.12 -1.81
CA GLU A 167 -14.90 -30.58 -1.78
C GLU A 167 -16.00 -31.25 -0.93
N SER A 168 -16.21 -30.78 0.30
CA SER A 168 -17.21 -31.36 1.20
C SER A 168 -18.63 -31.27 0.63
N PHE A 169 -19.01 -30.13 0.02
CA PHE A 169 -20.34 -29.99 -0.60
C PHE A 169 -20.56 -30.91 -1.80
N LEU A 170 -19.54 -31.11 -2.63
CA LEU A 170 -19.60 -32.01 -3.79
C LEU A 170 -19.70 -33.48 -3.39
N LEU A 171 -19.11 -33.84 -2.23
CA LEU A 171 -19.22 -35.18 -1.65
C LEU A 171 -20.59 -35.39 -0.97
N GLU A 172 -21.07 -34.43 -0.18
CA GLU A 172 -22.31 -34.59 0.58
C GLU A 172 -23.57 -34.40 -0.27
N GLY A 173 -23.46 -33.69 -1.40
CA GLY A 173 -24.60 -33.35 -2.27
C GLY A 173 -25.60 -32.39 -1.61
N LYS A 174 -25.17 -31.65 -0.59
CA LYS A 174 -25.97 -30.66 0.15
C LYS A 174 -25.18 -29.37 0.35
N GLY A 175 -25.25 -28.49 -0.64
CA GLY A 175 -24.59 -27.18 -0.58
C GLY A 175 -25.44 -26.13 0.12
N GLN A 176 -25.19 -25.85 1.40
CA GLN A 176 -25.58 -24.57 1.99
C GLN A 176 -24.33 -23.71 2.20
N ASN A 177 -24.00 -22.94 1.17
CA ASN A 177 -22.95 -21.94 1.21
C ASN A 177 -23.55 -20.52 1.25
N GLU A 178 -23.55 -19.90 2.42
CA GLU A 178 -23.96 -18.50 2.59
C GLU A 178 -22.94 -17.49 2.04
N GLY A 179 -21.82 -17.98 1.48
CA GLY A 179 -20.71 -17.17 0.97
C GLY A 179 -19.97 -16.40 2.06
N LEU A 180 -20.17 -16.73 3.34
CA LEU A 180 -19.59 -15.99 4.47
C LEU A 180 -18.06 -15.99 4.43
N LEU A 181 -17.44 -17.14 4.14
CA LEU A 181 -15.99 -17.27 4.02
C LEU A 181 -15.42 -16.39 2.89
N ILE A 182 -16.10 -16.37 1.74
CA ILE A 182 -15.73 -15.58 0.57
C ILE A 182 -15.83 -14.08 0.86
N LYS A 183 -16.93 -13.65 1.52
CA LYS A 183 -17.13 -12.26 1.96
C LYS A 183 -16.11 -11.81 3.00
N ASN A 184 -15.74 -12.69 3.93
CA ASN A 184 -14.71 -12.40 4.93
C ASN A 184 -13.33 -12.28 4.28
N LEU A 185 -13.00 -13.18 3.35
CA LEU A 185 -11.76 -13.11 2.59
C LEU A 185 -11.67 -11.84 1.74
N ASP A 186 -12.77 -11.38 1.16
CA ASP A 186 -12.81 -10.13 0.38
C ASP A 186 -12.41 -8.91 1.24
N LYS A 187 -12.89 -8.84 2.49
CA LYS A 187 -12.48 -7.80 3.44
C LYS A 187 -11.00 -7.87 3.79
N ILE A 188 -10.48 -9.07 4.02
CA ILE A 188 -9.05 -9.30 4.34
C ILE A 188 -8.17 -8.88 3.16
N LEU A 189 -8.58 -9.21 1.93
CA LEU A 189 -7.88 -8.81 0.71
C LEU A 189 -7.91 -7.29 0.50
N ASP A 190 -9.03 -6.63 0.79
CA ASP A 190 -9.12 -5.17 0.74
C ASP A 190 -8.17 -4.50 1.76
N GLU A 191 -8.05 -5.05 2.96
CA GLU A 191 -7.11 -4.58 3.98
C GLU A 191 -5.65 -4.79 3.55
N ALA A 192 -5.34 -5.98 3.01
CA ALA A 192 -4.01 -6.31 2.49
C ALA A 192 -3.61 -5.41 1.32
N LEU A 193 -4.51 -5.20 0.34
CA LEU A 193 -4.30 -4.31 -0.80
C LEU A 193 -4.06 -2.86 -0.35
N LYS A 194 -4.87 -2.33 0.58
CA LYS A 194 -4.64 -1.00 1.17
C LYS A 194 -3.26 -0.89 1.81
N LEU A 195 -2.79 -1.94 2.48
CA LEU A 195 -1.46 -1.97 3.10
C LEU A 195 -0.35 -1.94 2.03
N VAL A 196 -0.40 -2.80 1.01
CA VAL A 196 0.66 -2.88 -0.02
C VAL A 196 0.66 -1.69 -0.96
N TYR A 197 -0.50 -1.11 -1.30
CA TYR A 197 -0.54 0.14 -2.08
C TYR A 197 0.08 1.30 -1.29
N ARG A 198 -0.16 1.38 0.02
CA ARG A 198 0.50 2.38 0.86
C ARG A 198 2.02 2.19 0.85
N GLU A 199 2.48 0.94 0.89
CA GLU A 199 3.91 0.63 0.86
C GLU A 199 4.57 0.90 -0.48
N ARG A 200 3.85 0.74 -1.59
CA ARG A 200 4.33 1.12 -2.93
C ARG A 200 4.70 2.60 -3.02
N HIS A 201 4.05 3.46 -2.25
CA HIS A 201 4.39 4.87 -2.17
C HIS A 201 5.60 5.16 -1.24
N ASN A 202 5.98 4.20 -0.38
CA ASN A 202 7.06 4.30 0.58
C ASN A 202 8.41 3.76 0.07
N GLN A 203 8.39 2.74 -0.80
CA GLN A 203 9.58 2.06 -1.29
C GLN A 203 9.99 2.55 -2.69
N LEU A 204 11.30 2.56 -2.96
CA LEU A 204 11.88 3.04 -4.23
C LEU A 204 12.11 1.93 -5.28
N PHE A 205 11.76 0.66 -4.99
CA PHE A 205 12.19 -0.53 -5.76
C PHE A 205 11.05 -1.50 -6.17
N GLN A 206 11.38 -2.44 -7.07
CA GLN A 206 10.49 -3.39 -7.77
C GLN A 206 9.67 -4.35 -6.88
N GLN A 207 10.13 -4.70 -5.68
CA GLN A 207 9.47 -5.67 -4.78
C GLN A 207 8.01 -5.30 -4.44
N THR A 208 7.64 -4.02 -4.52
CA THR A 208 6.27 -3.59 -4.24
C THR A 208 5.27 -3.88 -5.37
N ASN A 209 5.74 -4.15 -6.59
CA ASN A 209 4.86 -4.60 -7.67
C ASN A 209 4.42 -6.05 -7.47
N TYR A 210 5.34 -6.95 -7.06
CA TYR A 210 5.03 -8.35 -6.75
C TYR A 210 3.91 -8.47 -5.72
N GLN A 211 4.04 -7.75 -4.59
CA GLN A 211 3.07 -7.79 -3.49
C GLN A 211 1.68 -7.32 -3.93
N VAL A 212 1.61 -6.26 -4.73
CA VAL A 212 0.36 -5.75 -5.29
C VAL A 212 -0.27 -6.77 -6.23
N HIS A 213 0.49 -7.27 -7.20
CA HIS A 213 -0.02 -8.22 -8.19
C HIS A 213 -0.44 -9.54 -7.53
N TYR A 214 0.27 -9.99 -6.48
CA TYR A 214 -0.11 -11.16 -5.70
C TYR A 214 -1.50 -11.01 -5.09
N PHE A 215 -1.75 -9.94 -4.31
CA PHE A 215 -3.04 -9.75 -3.66
C PHE A 215 -4.16 -9.44 -4.66
N GLU A 216 -3.85 -8.80 -5.80
CA GLU A 216 -4.82 -8.62 -6.89
C GLU A 216 -5.22 -9.95 -7.53
N MET A 217 -4.24 -10.83 -7.81
CA MET A 217 -4.49 -12.20 -8.30
C MET A 217 -5.34 -12.99 -7.31
N ARG A 218 -5.02 -12.96 -6.01
CA ARG A 218 -5.83 -13.61 -4.96
C ARG A 218 -7.25 -13.05 -4.87
N ARG A 219 -7.45 -11.77 -5.14
CA ARG A 219 -8.79 -11.15 -5.22
C ARG A 219 -9.58 -11.63 -6.42
N GLN A 220 -8.95 -11.79 -7.59
CA GLN A 220 -9.60 -12.39 -8.75
C GLN A 220 -9.98 -13.86 -8.48
N GLN A 221 -9.09 -14.63 -7.86
CA GLN A 221 -9.38 -15.99 -7.38
C GLN A 221 -10.59 -16.03 -6.44
N ASN A 222 -10.68 -15.14 -5.43
CA ASN A 222 -11.82 -15.09 -4.53
C ASN A 222 -13.15 -14.75 -5.24
N ARG A 223 -13.12 -13.93 -6.30
CA ARG A 223 -14.30 -13.65 -7.13
C ARG A 223 -14.78 -14.89 -7.89
N LEU A 224 -13.87 -15.69 -8.43
CA LEU A 224 -14.20 -16.97 -9.07
C LEU A 224 -14.82 -17.95 -8.05
N LEU A 225 -14.25 -18.04 -6.84
CA LEU A 225 -14.86 -18.82 -5.75
C LEU A 225 -16.28 -18.31 -5.41
N GLY A 226 -16.51 -17.00 -5.45
CA GLY A 226 -17.84 -16.39 -5.35
C GLY A 226 -18.83 -16.90 -6.38
N GLN A 227 -18.41 -17.02 -7.65
CA GLN A 227 -19.24 -17.56 -8.74
C GLN A 227 -19.50 -19.05 -8.56
N MET A 228 -18.46 -19.82 -8.22
CA MET A 228 -18.57 -21.26 -7.93
C MET A 228 -19.54 -21.54 -6.78
N ALA A 229 -19.54 -20.72 -5.72
CA ALA A 229 -20.43 -20.92 -4.57
C ALA A 229 -21.91 -20.89 -4.95
N ILE A 230 -22.30 -20.05 -5.91
CA ILE A 230 -23.66 -20.00 -6.44
C ILE A 230 -24.01 -21.32 -7.14
N ASN A 231 -23.10 -21.80 -7.99
CA ASN A 231 -23.27 -23.03 -8.76
C ASN A 231 -23.33 -24.27 -7.84
N VAL A 232 -22.45 -24.37 -6.85
CA VAL A 232 -22.43 -25.49 -5.87
C VAL A 232 -23.74 -25.58 -5.08
N ASN A 233 -24.36 -24.45 -4.73
CA ASN A 233 -25.63 -24.44 -4.01
C ASN A 233 -26.81 -25.00 -4.82
N THR A 234 -26.69 -25.13 -6.15
CA THR A 234 -27.74 -25.72 -7.00
C THR A 234 -27.65 -27.25 -7.07
N LEU A 235 -26.55 -27.84 -6.59
CA LEU A 235 -26.34 -29.28 -6.59
C LEU A 235 -27.12 -29.94 -5.44
N MET A 236 -28.12 -30.74 -5.81
CA MET A 236 -29.05 -31.38 -4.86
C MET A 236 -28.75 -32.85 -4.57
N ARG A 237 -27.82 -33.48 -5.32
CA ARG A 237 -27.42 -34.89 -5.13
C ARG A 237 -25.96 -35.12 -5.52
N GLN A 238 -25.31 -36.03 -4.80
CA GLN A 238 -24.00 -36.56 -5.16
C GLN A 238 -24.07 -37.39 -6.45
N SER A 239 -22.98 -37.41 -7.19
CA SER A 239 -22.79 -38.22 -8.39
C SER A 239 -21.35 -38.62 -8.59
N LYS A 240 -21.08 -39.59 -9.49
CA LYS A 240 -19.71 -39.99 -9.82
C LYS A 240 -18.88 -38.80 -10.27
N GLU A 241 -19.46 -37.93 -11.09
CA GLU A 241 -18.79 -36.73 -11.61
C GLU A 241 -18.52 -35.71 -10.49
N SER A 242 -19.40 -35.57 -9.50
CA SER A 242 -19.17 -34.66 -8.37
C SER A 242 -18.06 -35.15 -7.44
N ILE A 243 -17.92 -36.47 -7.25
CA ILE A 243 -16.81 -37.07 -6.48
C ILE A 243 -15.47 -36.83 -7.19
N LEU A 244 -15.42 -37.02 -8.51
CA LEU A 244 -14.20 -36.75 -9.27
C LEU A 244 -13.80 -35.27 -9.16
N LEU A 245 -14.76 -34.36 -9.31
CA LEU A 245 -14.51 -32.94 -9.16
C LEU A 245 -14.10 -32.55 -7.73
N SER A 246 -14.65 -33.20 -6.69
CA SER A 246 -14.27 -32.91 -5.30
C SER A 246 -12.80 -33.21 -5.03
N HIS A 247 -12.25 -34.29 -5.61
CA HIS A 247 -10.82 -34.59 -5.51
C HIS A 247 -9.96 -33.50 -6.14
N LEU A 248 -10.39 -32.92 -7.26
CA LEU A 248 -9.64 -31.83 -7.88
C LEU A 248 -9.65 -30.54 -7.02
N PHE A 249 -10.77 -30.23 -6.36
CA PHE A 249 -10.82 -29.15 -5.37
C PHE A 249 -9.88 -29.41 -4.18
N HIS A 250 -9.81 -30.65 -3.70
CA HIS A 250 -8.89 -31.07 -2.64
C HIS A 250 -7.42 -30.87 -3.06
N GLU A 251 -7.03 -31.41 -4.21
CA GLU A 251 -5.67 -31.29 -4.73
C GLU A 251 -5.29 -29.82 -4.97
N THR A 252 -6.23 -29.03 -5.50
CA THR A 252 -6.04 -27.59 -5.66
C THR A 252 -5.74 -26.92 -4.31
N ALA A 253 -6.47 -27.27 -3.25
CA ALA A 253 -6.23 -26.72 -1.91
C ALA A 253 -4.87 -27.14 -1.34
N CYS A 254 -4.49 -28.41 -1.50
CA CYS A 254 -3.20 -28.94 -1.04
C CYS A 254 -2.01 -28.25 -1.74
N GLN A 255 -2.13 -28.01 -3.04
CA GLN A 255 -1.08 -27.43 -3.87
C GLN A 255 -1.09 -25.89 -3.87
N LEU A 256 -2.12 -25.25 -3.31
CA LEU A 256 -2.22 -23.79 -3.26
C LEU A 256 -1.16 -23.18 -2.33
N SER A 257 0.02 -22.88 -2.85
CA SER A 257 1.09 -22.20 -2.10
C SER A 257 1.63 -21.01 -2.87
N GLU A 258 2.17 -20.00 -2.19
CA GLU A 258 3.01 -18.99 -2.86
C GLU A 258 4.13 -19.63 -3.70
N GLN A 259 4.66 -20.80 -3.34
CA GLN A 259 5.88 -21.41 -3.92
C GLN A 259 5.65 -22.48 -5.01
N ASN A 260 4.39 -22.88 -5.23
CA ASN A 260 4.05 -23.93 -6.19
C ASN A 260 3.37 -23.31 -7.42
N PRO A 261 3.84 -23.52 -8.65
CA PRO A 261 3.22 -22.96 -9.86
C PRO A 261 1.90 -23.64 -10.26
N ALA A 262 1.52 -24.77 -9.66
CA ALA A 262 0.28 -25.51 -9.92
C ALA A 262 0.14 -26.07 -11.36
N LEU A 263 1.25 -26.23 -12.09
CA LEU A 263 1.25 -26.74 -13.48
C LEU A 263 0.61 -28.12 -13.60
N THR A 264 0.85 -29.00 -12.62
CA THR A 264 0.31 -30.37 -12.60
C THR A 264 -1.23 -30.41 -12.49
N LEU A 265 -1.86 -29.39 -11.89
CA LEU A 265 -3.32 -29.34 -11.78
C LEU A 265 -4.01 -29.07 -13.12
N ILE A 266 -3.33 -28.43 -14.07
CA ILE A 266 -3.88 -28.20 -15.42
C ILE A 266 -4.01 -29.54 -16.16
N ASP A 267 -2.99 -30.40 -16.06
CA ASP A 267 -3.04 -31.75 -16.63
C ASP A 267 -4.18 -32.57 -16.00
N ASP A 268 -4.39 -32.45 -14.68
CA ASP A 268 -5.48 -33.13 -13.97
C ASP A 268 -6.88 -32.65 -14.44
N ILE A 269 -7.02 -31.35 -14.73
CA ILE A 269 -8.25 -30.78 -15.31
C ILE A 269 -8.52 -31.37 -16.69
N GLU A 270 -7.51 -31.42 -17.57
CA GLU A 270 -7.66 -31.96 -18.91
C GLU A 270 -8.08 -33.43 -18.89
N GLN A 271 -7.48 -34.23 -18.00
CA GLN A 271 -7.87 -35.63 -17.81
C GLN A 271 -9.32 -35.77 -17.32
N LEU A 272 -9.77 -34.91 -16.42
CA LEU A 272 -11.15 -34.92 -15.94
C LEU A 272 -12.13 -34.50 -17.04
N LEU A 273 -11.78 -33.51 -17.86
CA LEU A 273 -12.56 -33.11 -19.04
C LEU A 273 -12.71 -34.27 -20.04
N GLU A 274 -11.63 -34.99 -20.34
CA GLU A 274 -11.68 -36.15 -21.22
C GLU A 274 -12.54 -37.28 -20.64
N THR A 275 -12.48 -37.48 -19.33
CA THR A 275 -13.36 -38.44 -18.63
C THR A 275 -14.83 -38.06 -18.79
N PHE A 276 -15.17 -36.77 -18.68
CA PHE A 276 -16.55 -36.29 -18.89
C PHE A 276 -17.01 -36.42 -20.34
N ARG A 277 -16.12 -36.23 -21.32
CA ARG A 277 -16.42 -36.35 -22.77
C ARG A 277 -16.74 -37.79 -23.18
N HIS A 278 -16.05 -38.76 -22.60
CA HIS A 278 -16.23 -40.18 -22.93
C HIS A 278 -17.36 -40.87 -22.15
N GLY A 279 -18.02 -40.15 -21.24
CA GLY A 279 -19.16 -40.68 -20.49
C GLY A 279 -20.42 -40.84 -21.35
N ASP A 280 -21.32 -41.73 -20.91
CA ASP A 280 -22.62 -41.92 -21.57
C ASP A 280 -23.42 -40.61 -21.61
N LEU A 281 -24.21 -40.40 -22.67
CA LEU A 281 -25.10 -39.25 -22.75
C LEU A 281 -26.07 -39.22 -21.55
N PRO A 282 -26.42 -38.01 -21.06
CA PRO A 282 -27.37 -37.88 -19.96
C PRO A 282 -28.73 -38.45 -20.36
N GLN A 283 -29.26 -39.35 -19.53
CA GLN A 283 -30.52 -40.05 -19.80
C GLN A 283 -31.74 -39.24 -19.36
N THR A 284 -31.54 -38.27 -18.48
CA THR A 284 -32.60 -37.40 -17.96
C THR A 284 -32.19 -35.93 -18.00
N ARG A 285 -33.19 -35.04 -17.98
CA ARG A 285 -32.95 -33.60 -17.89
C ARG A 285 -32.25 -33.21 -16.58
N GLU A 286 -32.63 -33.83 -15.46
CA GLU A 286 -32.00 -33.60 -14.15
C GLU A 286 -30.50 -33.98 -14.20
N GLU A 287 -30.17 -35.08 -14.88
CA GLU A 287 -28.78 -35.47 -15.11
C GLU A 287 -28.03 -34.49 -16.02
N PHE A 288 -28.65 -34.03 -17.11
CA PHE A 288 -28.07 -33.02 -17.98
C PHE A 288 -27.76 -31.71 -17.22
N GLU A 289 -28.73 -31.18 -16.48
CA GLU A 289 -28.57 -29.93 -15.71
C GLU A 289 -27.45 -30.07 -14.66
N ARG A 290 -27.41 -31.19 -13.93
CA ARG A 290 -26.33 -31.48 -12.98
C ARG A 290 -24.96 -31.52 -13.64
N ARG A 291 -24.82 -32.25 -14.76
CA ARG A 291 -23.53 -32.36 -15.47
C ARG A 291 -23.09 -31.02 -16.05
N ALA A 292 -24.03 -30.19 -16.53
CA ALA A 292 -23.73 -28.84 -17.01
C ALA A 292 -23.16 -27.95 -15.88
N VAL A 293 -23.75 -28.01 -14.67
CA VAL A 293 -23.23 -27.28 -13.50
C VAL A 293 -21.83 -27.76 -13.10
N LEU A 294 -21.59 -29.07 -13.08
CA LEU A 294 -20.27 -29.63 -12.77
C LEU A 294 -19.21 -29.23 -13.80
N PHE A 295 -19.58 -29.20 -15.08
CA PHE A 295 -18.69 -28.74 -16.15
C PHE A 295 -18.37 -27.25 -16.02
N GLN A 296 -19.35 -26.41 -15.67
CA GLN A 296 -19.12 -25.00 -15.38
C GLN A 296 -18.17 -24.81 -14.19
N LEU A 297 -18.35 -25.58 -13.10
CA LEU A 297 -17.46 -25.54 -11.94
C LEU A 297 -16.02 -25.94 -12.29
N LEU A 298 -15.85 -26.94 -13.16
CA LEU A 298 -14.54 -27.36 -13.64
C LEU A 298 -13.84 -26.25 -14.44
N GLN A 299 -14.55 -25.59 -15.35
CA GLN A 299 -14.01 -24.44 -16.11
C GLN A 299 -13.68 -23.25 -15.22
N ASP A 300 -14.48 -22.97 -14.20
CA ASP A 300 -14.19 -21.91 -13.25
C ASP A 300 -12.92 -22.25 -12.43
N LEU A 301 -12.72 -23.53 -12.09
CA LEU A 301 -11.56 -24.02 -11.34
C LEU A 301 -10.29 -23.95 -12.19
N GLU A 302 -10.40 -24.28 -13.47
CA GLU A 302 -9.34 -24.07 -14.46
C GLU A 302 -8.91 -22.60 -14.52
N ARG A 303 -9.86 -21.67 -14.67
CA ARG A 303 -9.56 -20.23 -14.63
C ARG A 303 -8.90 -19.80 -13.32
N PHE A 304 -9.34 -20.37 -12.19
CA PHE A 304 -8.76 -20.08 -10.88
C PHE A 304 -7.27 -20.50 -10.81
N ILE A 305 -6.92 -21.65 -11.38
CA ILE A 305 -5.54 -22.14 -11.44
C ILE A 305 -4.72 -21.35 -12.47
N LEU A 306 -5.28 -21.03 -13.64
CA LEU A 306 -4.59 -20.27 -14.67
C LEU A 306 -4.12 -18.89 -14.18
N LEU A 307 -4.94 -18.17 -13.39
CA LEU A 307 -4.53 -16.91 -12.76
C LEU A 307 -3.23 -17.04 -11.94
N LYS A 308 -3.04 -18.20 -11.31
CA LYS A 308 -1.86 -18.50 -10.52
C LYS A 308 -0.67 -18.88 -11.40
N VAL A 309 -0.90 -19.64 -12.48
CA VAL A 309 0.13 -20.00 -13.46
C VAL A 309 0.66 -18.75 -14.16
N GLU A 310 -0.23 -17.88 -14.64
CA GLU A 310 0.11 -16.60 -15.28
C GLU A 310 0.94 -15.72 -14.35
N PHE A 311 0.48 -15.55 -13.10
CA PHE A 311 1.25 -14.82 -12.08
C PHE A 311 2.66 -15.41 -11.89
N TYR A 312 2.78 -16.73 -11.87
CA TYR A 312 4.08 -17.39 -11.73
C TYR A 312 5.01 -17.13 -12.91
N GLN A 313 4.48 -17.14 -14.13
CA GLN A 313 5.26 -16.89 -15.35
C GLN A 313 5.77 -15.45 -15.41
N ASP A 314 4.95 -14.49 -15.01
CA ASP A 314 5.32 -13.07 -14.97
C ASP A 314 6.46 -12.78 -13.98
N TYR A 315 6.59 -13.61 -12.93
CA TYR A 315 7.53 -13.44 -11.82
C TYR A 315 8.60 -14.54 -11.71
N GLN A 316 8.76 -15.38 -12.73
CA GLN A 316 9.71 -16.52 -12.72
C GLN A 316 11.20 -16.11 -12.67
N ASN A 317 11.51 -14.84 -12.95
CA ASN A 317 12.87 -14.29 -13.03
C ASN A 317 13.17 -13.20 -11.99
N ASP A 318 12.24 -12.91 -11.07
CA ASP A 318 12.40 -11.95 -9.96
C ASP A 318 12.78 -12.68 -8.65
#